data_AF-A0A2M7ZCM5-F1
#
_entry.id   AF-A0A2M7ZCM5-F1
#
_cell.length_a   1.000
_cell.length_b   1.000
_cell.length_c   1.000
_cell.angle_alpha   90.00
_cell.angle_beta   90.00
_cell.angle_gamma   90.00
#
_symmetry.space_group_name_H-M   'P 1'
#
loop_
_entity.id
_entity.type
_entity.pdbx_description
1 polymer ?
#
loop_
_entity_poly.entity_id
_entity_poly.type
_entity_poly.pdbx_seq_one_letter_code
_entity_poly.pdbx_strand_id
1 'polypeptide(L)' 'MREKTEALVTNNTELLDLIRGELKTNHYSSKTEEAYIGWIKRYILFHNKKHPAEMGA' A
#
# COMPACT_ATOMS: atom_id res chain seq x y z
N MET A 1 -11.70 -10.72 26.55
CA MET A 1 -12.25 -9.43 26.06
C MET A 1 -11.30 -8.78 25.06
N ARG A 2 -11.25 -9.28 23.81
CA ARG A 2 -10.83 -8.52 22.60
C ARG A 2 -11.03 -9.35 21.32
N GLU A 3 -12.06 -10.20 21.31
CA GLU A 3 -12.45 -11.05 20.17
C GLU A 3 -13.36 -10.29 19.18
N LYS A 4 -13.26 -8.96 19.10
CA LYS A 4 -14.26 -8.13 18.38
C LYS A 4 -13.73 -6.94 17.58
N THR A 5 -12.46 -6.96 17.18
CA THR A 5 -11.90 -5.98 16.23
C THR A 5 -11.66 -6.54 14.83
N GLU A 6 -12.16 -7.74 14.54
CA GLU A 6 -12.01 -8.43 13.25
C GLU A 6 -13.05 -8.06 12.17
N ALA A 7 -13.97 -7.11 12.40
CA ALA A 7 -15.16 -6.97 11.55
C ALA A 7 -15.41 -5.60 10.88
N LEU A 8 -14.42 -4.71 10.73
CA LEU A 8 -14.66 -3.37 10.14
C LEU A 8 -13.65 -2.86 9.09
N VAL A 9 -12.71 -3.66 8.58
CA VAL A 9 -11.82 -3.20 7.49
C VAL A 9 -11.93 -4.09 6.26
N THR A 10 -13.13 -4.20 5.73
CA THR A 10 -13.34 -4.59 4.33
C THR A 10 -14.15 -3.49 3.71
N ASN A 11 -13.52 -2.61 2.92
CA ASN A 11 -14.14 -1.81 1.86
C ASN A 11 -13.02 -1.25 0.97
N ASN A 12 -12.55 -2.05 0.00
CA ASN A 12 -11.59 -1.65 -1.03
C ASN A 12 -10.23 -1.17 -0.46
N THR A 13 -9.44 -2.08 0.09
CA THR A 13 -8.10 -1.73 0.60
C THR A 13 -7.25 -1.24 -0.57
N GLU A 14 -7.10 0.08 -0.67
CA GLU A 14 -6.25 0.71 -1.68
C GLU A 14 -4.85 0.08 -1.56
N LEU A 15 -4.24 -0.32 -2.68
CA LEU A 15 -2.90 -0.90 -2.74
C LEU A 15 -1.89 -0.15 -1.85
N LEU A 16 -2.05 1.17 -1.75
CA LEU A 16 -1.19 2.04 -0.95
C LEU A 16 -1.32 1.81 0.55
N ASP A 17 -2.48 1.42 1.07
CA ASP A 17 -2.69 1.14 2.49
C ASP A 17 -2.07 -0.19 2.90
N LEU A 18 -2.14 -1.21 2.03
CA LEU A 18 -1.41 -2.46 2.23
C LEU A 18 0.09 -2.21 2.31
N ILE A 19 0.63 -1.41 1.38
CA ILE A 19 2.05 -1.07 1.34
C ILE A 19 2.45 -0.26 2.58
N ARG A 20 1.63 0.70 3.05
CA ARG A 20 1.91 1.42 4.30
C ARG A 20 1.94 0.48 5.51
N GLY A 21 1.03 -0.48 5.58
CA GLY A 21 1.01 -1.50 6.64
C GLY A 21 2.30 -2.31 6.65
N GLU A 22 2.73 -2.77 5.48
CA GLU A 22 3.97 -3.54 5.32
C GLU A 22 5.21 -2.72 5.69
N LEU A 23 5.30 -1.47 5.25
CA LEU A 23 6.45 -0.61 5.56
C LEU A 23 6.54 -0.31 7.07
N LYS A 24 5.41 -0.13 7.75
CA LYS A 24 5.37 0.04 9.21
C LYS A 24 5.81 -1.21 9.95
N THR A 25 5.36 -2.39 9.52
CA THR A 25 5.78 -3.69 10.08
C THR A 25 7.29 -3.89 9.95
N ASN A 26 7.89 -3.42 8.86
CA ASN A 26 9.33 -3.47 8.62
C ASN A 26 10.11 -2.33 9.32
N HIS A 27 9.47 -1.53 10.17
CA HIS A 27 10.10 -0.45 10.94
C HIS A 27 10.82 0.59 10.07
N TYR A 28 10.32 0.83 8.85
CA TYR A 28 10.83 1.93 8.05
C TYR A 28 10.49 3.28 8.71
N SER A 29 11.34 4.27 8.48
CA SER A 29 11.05 5.63 8.95
C SER A 29 9.87 6.21 8.17
N SER A 30 9.10 7.12 8.78
CA SER A 30 8.00 7.80 8.09
C SER A 30 8.45 8.54 6.82
N LYS A 31 9.70 9.06 6.79
CA LYS A 31 10.28 9.67 5.59
C LYS A 31 10.47 8.66 4.45
N THR A 32 10.88 7.44 4.79
CA THR A 32 11.03 6.35 3.83
C THR A 32 9.67 5.90 3.32
N GLU A 33 8.68 5.78 4.21
CA GLU A 33 7.30 5.45 3.83
C GLU A 33 6.74 6.44 2.80
N GLU A 34 6.85 7.73 3.08
CA GLU A 34 6.39 8.80 2.18
C GLU A 34 7.09 8.75 0.82
N ALA A 35 8.41 8.55 0.81
CA ALA A 35 9.18 8.44 -0.42
C ALA A 35 8.73 7.24 -1.26
N TYR A 36 8.57 6.06 -0.65
CA TYR A 36 8.16 4.84 -1.34
C TYR A 36 6.75 4.97 -1.92
N ILE A 37 5.80 5.46 -1.12
CA ILE A 37 4.43 5.72 -1.58
C ILE A 37 4.40 6.74 -2.72
N GLY A 38 5.26 7.77 -2.66
CA GLY A 38 5.42 8.73 -3.73
C GLY A 38 5.89 8.10 -5.04
N TRP A 39 6.92 7.24 -4.99
CA TRP A 39 7.42 6.52 -6.16
C TRP A 39 6.40 5.55 -6.74
N ILE A 40 5.69 4.79 -5.90
CA ILE A 40 4.64 3.86 -6.33
C ILE A 40 3.51 4.60 -7.05
N LYS A 41 3.02 5.72 -6.49
CA LYS A 41 2.00 6.56 -7.16
C LYS A 41 2.48 7.03 -8.53
N ARG A 42 3.72 7.51 -8.62
CA ARG A 42 4.29 7.97 -9.89
C ARG A 42 4.40 6.84 -10.91
N TYR A 43 4.81 5.64 -10.48
CA TYR A 43 4.88 4.46 -11.33
C TYR A 43 3.51 4.05 -11.88
N ILE A 44 2.49 4.01 -11.03
CA ILE A 44 1.11 3.68 -11.43
C ILE A 44 0.58 4.72 -12.42
N LEU A 45 0.79 6.01 -12.17
CA LEU A 45 0.34 7.08 -13.07
C LEU A 45 1.06 7.05 -14.42
N PHE A 46 2.37 6.80 -14.43
CA PHE A 46 3.16 6.68 -15.66
C PHE A 46 2.63 5.55 -16.56
N HIS A 47 2.12 4.48 -15.97
CA HIS A 47 1.55 3.36 -16.70
C HIS A 47 0.02 3.45 -16.89
N ASN A 48 -0.56 4.64 -16.85
CA ASN A 48 -2.00 4.86 -17.04
C ASN A 48 -2.88 4.04 -16.10
N LYS A 49 -2.43 3.85 -14.84
CA LYS A 49 -3.10 3.04 -13.82
C LYS A 49 -3.25 1.57 -14.17
N LYS A 50 -2.45 1.06 -15.11
CA LYS A 50 -2.39 -0.37 -15.41
C LYS A 50 -1.82 -1.14 -14.22
N HIS A 51 -2.39 -2.30 -13.93
CA HIS A 51 -1.98 -3.10 -12.79
C HIS A 51 -0.55 -3.64 -13.00
N PRO A 52 0.39 -3.53 -12.04
CA PRO A 52 1.78 -3.97 -12.22
C PRO A 52 1.96 -5.40 -12.70
N ALA A 53 1.09 -6.32 -12.27
CA ALA A 53 1.11 -7.72 -12.74
C ALA A 53 0.82 -7.87 -14.24
N GLU A 54 0.14 -6.91 -14.87
CA GLU A 54 -0.16 -6.92 -16.31
C GLU A 54 0.92 -6.21 -17.16
N MET A 55 2.00 -5.76 -16.52
CA MET A 55 3.07 -4.98 -17.15
C MET A 55 4.38 -5.78 -17.31
N GLY A 56 4.36 -7.05 -16.91
CA GLY A 56 5.49 -7.96 -17.04
C GLY A 56 6.50 -7.79 -15.91
N ALA A 57 6.49 -8.76 -15.00
CA ALA A 57 7.65 -9.20 -14.24
C ALA A 57 7.97 -10.64 -14.69
#